data_AF-X1TKH5-F1
#
_entry.id   AF-X1TKH5-F1
#
_cell.length_a   1.000
_cell.length_b   1.000
_cell.length_c   1.000
_cell.angle_alpha   90.00
_cell.angle_beta   90.00
_cell.angle_gamma   90.00
#
_symmetry.space_group_name_H-M   'P 1'
#
loop_
_entity.id
_entity.type
_entity.pdbx_description
1 polymer ?
#
loop_
_entity_poly.entity_id
_entity_poly.type
_entity_poly.pdbx_seq_one_letter_code
_entity_poly.pdbx_strand_id
1 'polypeptide(L)'
;LPEAKDFSDWKKKDKGNTKEKFLMLMSEAQEWKDIKEKTIKNIKKLEKEIKQRKPEKKKKDEETRKGKPETKKEIKTLVPGLIHLIKDDGVVKYLLKDENSLKIVEEYKTDKGVWTPKQDLPIEHISKEILSLPMKLDYKELLDEVISFIRSYVELPSESDYLYLGLWVLHTYLIEKFDVTPLLYFFGVHVTGKTRAGEILAKISFKCQRSTAPTEATLFRGASYFKNALVIDEIKLWGSDANQDVANLIKSRYKRGLKVERINLNKTGEDQVEYFDVFAPMIICTTEELTEIIESRCLLFSMQPNVNPSVE
;
A
#
# COMPACT_ATOMS: atom_id res chain seq x y z
N LEU A 1 -18.54 4.64 18.98
CA LEU A 1 -17.63 4.99 17.87
C LEU A 1 -17.53 6.50 17.82
N PRO A 2 -16.32 7.11 17.92
CA PRO A 2 -16.12 8.47 17.46
C PRO A 2 -16.36 8.51 15.94
N GLU A 3 -16.86 9.62 15.43
CA GLU A 3 -17.11 9.79 13.99
C GLU A 3 -15.77 9.81 13.22
N ALA A 4 -15.55 8.82 12.35
CA ALA A 4 -14.43 8.83 11.41
C ALA A 4 -14.72 9.85 10.29
N LYS A 5 -14.31 11.10 10.53
CA LYS A 5 -14.66 12.26 9.70
C LYS A 5 -14.03 12.15 8.32
N ASP A 6 -14.86 12.31 7.29
CA ASP A 6 -14.44 12.17 5.90
C ASP A 6 -13.55 13.34 5.45
N PHE A 7 -12.59 13.08 4.56
CA PHE A 7 -11.86 14.14 3.86
C PHE A 7 -12.82 15.12 3.16
N SER A 8 -13.95 14.63 2.61
CA SER A 8 -14.97 15.45 1.92
C SER A 8 -15.95 16.18 2.86
N ASP A 9 -16.24 15.67 4.06
CA ASP A 9 -17.12 16.36 5.04
C ASP A 9 -16.47 17.67 5.53
N TRP A 10 -15.15 17.75 5.43
CA TRP A 10 -14.32 18.89 5.80
C TRP A 10 -14.00 19.82 4.61
N LYS A 11 -15.00 20.17 3.79
CA LYS A 11 -14.87 21.18 2.72
C LYS A 11 -15.59 22.49 3.07
N LYS A 12 -14.83 23.48 3.55
CA LYS A 12 -15.12 24.91 3.40
C LYS A 12 -13.82 25.73 3.54
N LYS A 13 -13.49 26.48 2.48
CA LYS A 13 -12.40 27.46 2.27
C LYS A 13 -10.99 27.03 1.81
N ASP A 14 -10.34 25.98 2.31
CA ASP A 14 -8.91 25.74 1.96
C ASP A 14 -8.61 24.50 1.11
N LYS A 15 -8.03 24.73 -0.09
CA LYS A 15 -7.51 23.66 -0.98
C LYS A 15 -6.21 23.01 -0.49
N GLY A 16 -5.52 23.56 0.52
CA GLY A 16 -4.31 22.96 1.10
C GLY A 16 -4.55 21.86 2.15
N ASN A 17 -5.77 21.80 2.71
CA ASN A 17 -6.05 21.14 3.99
C ASN A 17 -5.89 19.59 3.95
N THR A 18 -5.98 18.92 2.79
CA THR A 18 -5.90 17.44 2.72
C THR A 18 -4.57 16.87 3.22
N LYS A 19 -3.47 17.61 3.04
CA LYS A 19 -2.14 17.25 3.57
C LYS A 19 -2.12 17.32 5.11
N GLU A 20 -2.70 18.36 5.69
CA GLU A 20 -2.84 18.52 7.15
C GLU A 20 -3.79 17.47 7.76
N LYS A 21 -4.93 17.18 7.11
CA LYS A 21 -5.85 16.09 7.49
C LYS A 21 -5.14 14.74 7.52
N PHE A 22 -4.26 14.47 6.56
CA PHE A 22 -3.50 13.22 6.55
C PHE A 22 -2.50 13.14 7.71
N LEU A 23 -1.83 14.24 8.08
CA LEU A 23 -1.01 14.28 9.30
C LEU A 23 -1.84 14.02 10.57
N MET A 24 -3.05 14.57 10.66
CA MET A 24 -3.96 14.29 11.79
C MET A 24 -4.30 12.79 11.85
N LEU A 25 -4.74 12.20 10.73
CA LEU A 25 -5.10 10.79 10.61
C LEU A 25 -3.93 9.86 10.99
N MET A 26 -2.73 10.11 10.44
CA MET A 26 -1.52 9.36 10.79
C MET A 26 -1.14 9.49 12.26
N SER A 27 -1.53 10.57 12.92
CA SER A 27 -1.31 10.74 14.36
C SER A 27 -2.30 9.95 15.23
N GLU A 28 -3.41 9.44 14.71
CA GLU A 28 -4.41 8.70 15.48
C GLU A 28 -4.06 7.21 15.62
N ALA A 29 -3.35 6.65 14.64
CA ALA A 29 -2.89 5.27 14.66
C ALA A 29 -2.01 4.96 15.88
N GLN A 30 -2.31 3.86 16.59
CA GLN A 30 -1.69 3.54 17.88
C GLN A 30 -0.21 3.18 17.73
N GLU A 31 0.13 2.49 16.64
CA GLU A 31 1.48 2.15 16.21
C GLU A 31 2.36 3.38 15.99
N TRP A 32 1.74 4.54 15.72
CA TRP A 32 2.42 5.81 15.49
C TRP A 32 2.52 6.68 16.74
N LYS A 33 2.05 6.25 17.92
CA LYS A 33 2.16 7.06 19.15
C LYS A 33 3.62 7.31 19.57
N ASP A 34 4.50 6.33 19.34
CA ASP A 34 5.95 6.47 19.54
C ASP A 34 6.58 7.49 18.55
N ILE A 35 6.00 7.65 17.35
CA ILE A 35 6.36 8.72 16.41
C ILE A 35 5.71 10.05 16.82
N LYS A 36 4.46 10.07 17.27
CA LYS A 36 3.73 11.29 17.68
C LYS A 36 4.45 12.01 18.81
N GLU A 37 4.97 11.26 19.77
CA GLU A 37 5.83 11.75 20.87
C GLU A 37 7.22 12.21 20.43
N LYS A 38 7.76 11.72 19.30
CA LYS A 38 9.07 12.09 18.75
C LYS A 38 9.00 13.21 17.73
N THR A 39 8.23 13.07 16.65
CA THR A 39 8.23 13.99 15.50
C THR A 39 7.74 15.40 15.85
N ILE A 40 6.72 15.53 16.71
CA ILE A 40 6.30 16.86 17.23
C ILE A 40 7.38 17.48 18.12
N LYS A 41 8.23 16.67 18.78
CA LYS A 41 9.39 17.14 19.55
C LYS A 41 10.66 17.32 18.69
N ASN A 42 10.79 16.68 17.52
CA ASN A 42 11.99 16.74 16.68
C ASN A 42 12.26 18.14 16.11
N ILE A 43 11.23 18.97 15.92
CA ILE A 43 11.37 20.40 15.59
C ILE A 43 12.08 21.19 16.72
N LYS A 44 12.12 20.67 17.95
CA LYS A 44 12.69 21.32 19.14
C LYS A 44 13.62 20.43 19.98
N LYS A 45 14.16 19.33 19.44
CA LYS A 45 14.96 18.38 20.24
C LYS A 45 16.07 17.64 19.48
N LEU A 46 16.80 18.35 18.63
CA LEU A 46 18.09 17.93 18.05
C LEU A 46 19.25 17.92 19.09
N GLU A 47 18.99 17.73 20.39
CA GLU A 47 19.88 18.23 21.47
C GLU A 47 20.37 17.25 22.57
N LYS A 48 19.90 16.00 22.70
CA LYS A 48 20.42 15.06 23.75
C LYS A 48 20.20 13.55 23.48
N GLU A 49 21.01 12.72 24.14
CA GLU A 49 21.46 11.39 23.67
C GLU A 49 20.93 10.11 24.40
N ILE A 50 20.56 9.09 23.59
CA ILE A 50 20.84 7.61 23.59
C ILE A 50 20.88 6.74 24.91
N LYS A 51 20.80 5.40 24.71
CA LYS A 51 21.23 4.23 25.56
C LYS A 51 20.09 3.71 26.51
N GLN A 52 19.78 2.41 26.78
CA GLN A 52 20.11 1.00 26.37
C GLN A 52 18.91 0.04 26.86
N ARG A 53 18.80 -1.32 26.91
CA ARG A 53 19.65 -2.53 26.66
C ARG A 53 18.88 -3.81 26.10
N LYS A 54 18.73 -4.94 26.84
CA LYS A 54 18.27 -6.34 26.47
C LYS A 54 17.75 -7.11 27.75
N PRO A 55 17.32 -8.43 27.82
CA PRO A 55 17.39 -9.63 26.91
C PRO A 55 16.07 -10.53 26.93
N GLU A 56 15.91 -11.87 26.72
CA GLU A 56 16.67 -13.07 26.19
C GLU A 56 15.76 -14.32 25.83
N LYS A 57 16.33 -15.35 25.15
CA LYS A 57 16.06 -16.85 25.14
C LYS A 57 14.64 -17.50 25.05
N LYS A 58 14.46 -18.44 24.07
CA LYS A 58 14.49 -19.92 24.29
C LYS A 58 14.34 -20.81 23.02
N LYS A 59 15.02 -21.98 23.06
CA LYS A 59 14.82 -23.31 22.41
C LYS A 59 14.55 -23.48 20.89
N LYS A 60 15.08 -24.61 20.37
CA LYS A 60 14.61 -25.41 19.23
C LYS A 60 14.38 -26.85 19.72
N ASP A 61 13.48 -27.57 19.07
CA ASP A 61 13.43 -29.04 19.09
C ASP A 61 13.31 -29.52 17.62
N GLU A 62 13.79 -30.73 17.29
CA GLU A 62 13.75 -31.33 15.95
C GLU A 62 12.74 -32.49 15.90
N GLU A 63 12.07 -32.74 14.77
CA GLU A 63 11.67 -34.11 14.41
C GLU A 63 11.42 -34.31 12.90
N THR A 64 11.02 -35.54 12.51
CA THR A 64 11.53 -36.19 11.29
C THR A 64 10.47 -36.49 10.22
N ARG A 65 10.94 -36.66 8.97
CA ARG A 65 10.16 -37.02 7.77
C ARG A 65 9.25 -38.24 7.92
N LYS A 66 8.04 -38.17 7.36
CA LYS A 66 7.28 -39.25 6.67
C LYS A 66 6.52 -38.62 5.48
N GLY A 67 5.98 -39.41 4.54
CA GLY A 67 5.42 -38.86 3.29
C GLY A 67 4.41 -39.76 2.55
N LYS A 68 4.00 -39.30 1.35
CA LYS A 68 2.80 -39.68 0.57
C LYS A 68 1.47 -39.20 1.19
N PRO A 69 0.38 -39.01 0.40
CA PRO A 69 0.21 -39.26 -1.03
C PRO A 69 0.53 -38.05 -1.94
N GLU A 70 0.40 -38.25 -3.25
CA GLU A 70 0.38 -37.15 -4.22
C GLU A 70 -0.87 -36.29 -3.99
N THR A 71 -0.65 -35.06 -3.54
CA THR A 71 -1.69 -34.09 -3.22
C THR A 71 -1.86 -33.13 -4.39
N LYS A 72 -3.12 -32.92 -4.80
CA LYS A 72 -3.48 -31.98 -5.87
C LYS A 72 -2.88 -30.60 -5.54
N LYS A 73 -1.98 -30.11 -6.40
CA LYS A 73 -1.41 -28.76 -6.27
C LYS A 73 -2.33 -27.75 -6.94
N GLU A 74 -2.68 -26.69 -6.23
CA GLU A 74 -3.54 -25.61 -6.74
C GLU A 74 -2.90 -24.24 -6.50
N ILE A 75 -3.07 -23.32 -7.45
CA ILE A 75 -2.54 -21.95 -7.30
C ILE A 75 -3.49 -21.16 -6.40
N LYS A 76 -3.01 -20.76 -5.21
CA LYS A 76 -3.76 -19.94 -4.27
C LYS A 76 -2.83 -19.06 -3.46
N THR A 77 -2.68 -17.80 -3.90
CA THR A 77 -1.83 -16.82 -3.21
C THR A 77 -2.36 -16.44 -1.83
N LEU A 78 -3.68 -16.32 -1.65
CA LEU A 78 -4.26 -15.94 -0.37
C LEU A 78 -4.41 -17.14 0.58
N VAL A 79 -3.61 -17.15 1.64
CA VAL A 79 -3.57 -18.17 2.67
C VAL A 79 -3.54 -17.52 4.07
N PRO A 80 -3.99 -18.21 5.13
CA PRO A 80 -3.88 -17.70 6.50
C PRO A 80 -2.45 -17.31 6.88
N GLY A 81 -2.30 -16.22 7.63
CA GLY A 81 -1.00 -15.70 8.06
C GLY A 81 -0.15 -15.02 6.97
N LEU A 82 -0.65 -14.87 5.74
CA LEU A 82 0.11 -14.24 4.65
C LEU A 82 0.44 -12.77 4.93
N ILE A 83 1.72 -12.46 5.11
CA ILE A 83 2.23 -11.09 5.14
C ILE A 83 2.51 -10.62 3.70
N HIS A 84 3.38 -11.33 2.99
CA HIS A 84 3.84 -10.94 1.65
C HIS A 84 4.25 -12.15 0.81
N LEU A 85 4.68 -11.90 -0.42
CA LEU A 85 5.41 -12.85 -1.26
C LEU A 85 6.90 -12.50 -1.30
N ILE A 86 7.72 -13.53 -1.27
CA ILE A 86 9.17 -13.52 -1.43
C ILE A 86 9.50 -14.01 -2.83
N LYS A 87 10.55 -13.49 -3.47
CA LYS A 87 11.15 -14.13 -4.66
C LYS A 87 12.57 -14.57 -4.33
N ASP A 88 12.84 -15.84 -4.51
CA ASP A 88 14.04 -16.52 -4.03
C ASP A 88 14.44 -17.58 -5.06
N ASP A 89 15.65 -17.44 -5.62
CA ASP A 89 16.19 -18.22 -6.74
C ASP A 89 15.21 -18.34 -7.92
N GLY A 90 14.52 -17.23 -8.22
CA GLY A 90 13.53 -17.11 -9.29
C GLY A 90 12.11 -17.56 -8.92
N VAL A 91 11.96 -18.39 -7.88
CA VAL A 91 10.67 -18.94 -7.41
C VAL A 91 9.98 -17.96 -6.46
N VAL A 92 8.67 -17.79 -6.61
CA VAL A 92 7.84 -17.03 -5.68
C VAL A 92 7.35 -17.93 -4.54
N LYS A 93 7.57 -17.46 -3.30
CA LYS A 93 7.35 -18.19 -2.05
C LYS A 93 6.47 -17.34 -1.11
N TYR A 94 5.72 -17.96 -0.20
CA TYR A 94 4.94 -17.23 0.79
C TYR A 94 5.86 -16.72 1.93
N LEU A 95 5.72 -15.46 2.35
CA LEU A 95 6.11 -15.02 3.70
C LEU A 95 4.88 -15.06 4.59
N LEU A 96 4.89 -15.97 5.55
CA LEU A 96 3.86 -16.15 6.56
C LEU A 96 4.31 -15.61 7.92
N LYS A 97 3.35 -15.14 8.71
CA LYS A 97 3.49 -14.89 10.15
C LYS A 97 2.58 -15.86 10.90
N ASP A 98 3.16 -16.62 11.81
CA ASP A 98 2.42 -17.27 12.89
C ASP A 98 2.49 -16.43 14.18
N GLU A 99 1.94 -16.94 15.28
CA GLU A 99 1.78 -16.19 16.53
C GLU A 99 3.09 -15.58 17.07
N ASN A 100 4.24 -16.19 16.77
CA ASN A 100 5.54 -15.76 17.32
C ASN A 100 6.69 -15.66 16.28
N SER A 101 6.49 -16.07 15.02
CA SER A 101 7.59 -16.13 14.04
C SER A 101 7.19 -15.79 12.60
N LEU A 102 8.18 -15.32 11.83
CA LEU A 102 8.11 -15.19 10.38
C LEU A 102 8.70 -16.44 9.73
N LYS A 103 8.02 -16.99 8.71
CA LYS A 103 8.43 -18.21 7.99
C LYS A 103 8.26 -18.03 6.49
N ILE A 104 9.27 -18.46 5.73
CA ILE A 104 9.19 -18.54 4.27
C ILE A 104 8.88 -20.00 3.89
N VAL A 105 7.83 -20.21 3.09
CA VAL A 105 7.43 -21.54 2.61
C VAL A 105 7.03 -21.49 1.13
N GLU A 106 7.41 -22.53 0.38
CA GLU A 106 7.04 -22.68 -1.05
C GLU A 106 5.61 -23.24 -1.21
N GLU A 107 5.18 -24.04 -0.24
CA GLU A 107 3.92 -24.77 -0.24
C GLU A 107 3.13 -24.51 1.06
N TYR A 108 1.87 -24.13 0.94
CA TYR A 108 0.93 -24.10 2.07
C TYR A 108 0.13 -25.41 2.07
N LYS A 109 0.25 -26.22 3.13
CA LYS A 109 -0.33 -27.57 3.19
C LYS A 109 -1.63 -27.58 3.98
N THR A 110 -2.63 -28.31 3.49
CA THR A 110 -3.95 -28.46 4.11
C THR A 110 -4.49 -29.88 3.94
N ASP A 111 -5.49 -30.24 4.72
CA ASP A 111 -6.22 -31.51 4.59
C ASP A 111 -6.89 -31.68 3.20
N LYS A 112 -7.06 -30.58 2.46
CA LYS A 112 -7.70 -30.53 1.13
C LYS A 112 -6.70 -30.53 -0.03
N GLY A 113 -5.40 -30.50 0.25
CA GLY A 113 -4.35 -30.43 -0.78
C GLY A 113 -3.25 -29.41 -0.47
N VAL A 114 -2.43 -29.13 -1.48
CA VAL A 114 -1.26 -28.26 -1.37
C VAL A 114 -1.44 -27.03 -2.25
N TRP A 115 -1.18 -25.86 -1.67
CA TRP A 115 -1.29 -24.58 -2.37
C TRP A 115 0.07 -23.95 -2.63
N THR A 116 0.23 -23.33 -3.80
CA THR A 116 1.39 -22.52 -4.17
C THR A 116 0.96 -21.10 -4.55
N PRO A 117 1.82 -20.07 -4.38
CA PRO A 117 1.46 -18.71 -4.74
C PRO A 117 1.53 -18.52 -6.27
N LYS A 118 0.71 -17.61 -6.80
CA LYS A 118 0.80 -17.18 -8.21
C LYS A 118 2.16 -16.52 -8.46
N GLN A 119 2.92 -17.08 -9.40
CA GLN A 119 4.34 -16.75 -9.64
C GLN A 119 4.56 -15.46 -10.45
N ASP A 120 3.51 -14.99 -11.13
CA ASP A 120 3.50 -13.89 -12.10
C ASP A 120 2.65 -12.70 -11.61
N LEU A 121 2.60 -12.45 -10.31
CA LEU A 121 1.91 -11.28 -9.77
C LEU A 121 2.71 -9.99 -10.05
N PRO A 122 2.10 -8.93 -10.62
CA PRO A 122 2.77 -7.69 -11.01
C PRO A 122 2.95 -6.75 -9.82
N ILE A 123 3.70 -7.22 -8.81
CA ILE A 123 4.07 -6.51 -7.59
C ILE A 123 5.57 -6.73 -7.34
N GLU A 124 6.23 -5.81 -6.64
CA GLU A 124 7.55 -6.12 -6.11
C GLU A 124 7.48 -7.28 -5.11
N HIS A 125 8.53 -8.09 -5.11
CA HIS A 125 8.68 -9.20 -4.19
C HIS A 125 9.80 -8.84 -3.23
N ILE A 126 9.55 -9.00 -1.92
CA ILE A 126 10.59 -8.80 -0.91
C ILE A 126 11.60 -9.96 -0.98
N SER A 127 12.81 -9.73 -0.48
CA SER A 127 13.87 -10.74 -0.45
C SER A 127 13.99 -11.42 0.92
N LYS A 128 14.64 -12.59 0.97
CA LYS A 128 14.71 -13.48 2.14
C LYS A 128 15.42 -12.86 3.36
N GLU A 129 16.21 -11.82 3.16
CA GLU A 129 16.91 -11.04 4.19
C GLU A 129 15.95 -10.39 5.19
N ILE A 130 14.65 -10.27 4.87
CA ILE A 130 13.58 -9.87 5.82
C ILE A 130 13.60 -10.69 7.12
N LEU A 131 14.03 -11.96 7.07
CA LEU A 131 14.15 -12.82 8.26
C LEU A 131 15.38 -12.50 9.13
N SER A 132 16.32 -11.70 8.61
CA SER A 132 17.55 -11.27 9.30
C SER A 132 17.49 -9.83 9.80
N LEU A 133 16.48 -9.05 9.38
CA LEU A 133 16.27 -7.68 9.86
C LEU A 133 15.88 -7.66 11.35
N PRO A 134 16.26 -6.61 12.10
CA PRO A 134 15.96 -6.52 13.52
C PRO A 134 14.46 -6.36 13.76
N MET A 135 13.87 -7.23 14.60
CA MET A 135 12.45 -7.14 15.01
C MET A 135 12.10 -5.86 15.78
N LYS A 136 13.09 -5.06 16.20
CA LYS A 136 12.90 -3.74 16.79
C LYS A 136 13.55 -2.69 15.89
N LEU A 137 12.71 -1.96 15.17
CA LEU A 137 13.05 -0.82 14.34
C LEU A 137 12.79 0.48 15.13
N ASP A 138 13.51 1.56 14.84
CA ASP A 138 13.00 2.91 15.14
C ASP A 138 12.22 3.39 13.91
N TYR A 139 10.90 3.50 14.03
CA TYR A 139 10.05 3.90 12.92
C TYR A 139 10.36 5.32 12.40
N LYS A 140 11.06 6.16 13.20
CA LYS A 140 11.56 7.46 12.74
C LYS A 140 12.73 7.32 11.78
N GLU A 141 13.67 6.41 12.06
CA GLU A 141 14.81 6.11 11.18
C GLU A 141 14.31 5.47 9.86
N LEU A 142 13.34 4.55 9.94
CA LEU A 142 12.68 3.99 8.75
C LEU A 142 11.96 5.05 7.89
N LEU A 143 11.29 6.02 8.51
CA LEU A 143 10.65 7.13 7.78
C LEU A 143 11.70 8.05 7.12
N ASP A 144 12.79 8.36 7.82
CA ASP A 144 13.91 9.15 7.28
C ASP A 144 14.59 8.41 6.09
N GLU A 145 14.76 7.08 6.17
CA GLU A 145 15.24 6.23 5.07
C GLU A 145 14.31 6.26 3.85
N VAL A 146 13.00 6.06 4.05
CA VAL A 146 11.99 6.12 2.98
C VAL A 146 11.96 7.52 2.32
N ILE A 147 12.05 8.59 3.12
CA ILE A 147 12.17 9.96 2.62
C ILE A 147 13.42 10.16 1.76
N SER A 148 14.56 9.63 2.22
CA SER A 148 15.84 9.71 1.49
C SER A 148 15.77 8.97 0.15
N PHE A 149 15.21 7.75 0.15
CA PHE A 149 15.01 6.94 -1.07
C PHE A 149 14.07 7.59 -2.08
N ILE A 150 12.99 8.26 -1.64
CA ILE A 150 12.13 9.01 -2.56
C ILE A 150 12.90 10.21 -3.13
N ARG A 151 13.65 10.96 -2.31
CA ARG A 151 14.42 12.13 -2.74
C ARG A 151 15.54 11.78 -3.73
N SER A 152 16.11 10.57 -3.69
CA SER A 152 17.15 10.15 -4.65
C SER A 152 16.64 9.84 -6.06
N TYR A 153 15.33 9.76 -6.28
CA TYR A 153 14.75 9.41 -7.60
C TYR A 153 13.57 10.28 -8.05
N VAL A 154 13.11 11.22 -7.22
CA VAL A 154 11.94 12.07 -7.51
C VAL A 154 12.18 13.47 -6.98
N GLU A 155 12.26 14.47 -7.87
CA GLU A 155 12.13 15.88 -7.48
C GLU A 155 10.65 16.20 -7.22
N LEU A 156 10.33 16.75 -6.04
CA LEU A 156 8.95 17.09 -5.63
C LEU A 156 8.73 18.61 -5.52
N PRO A 157 7.48 19.10 -5.64
CA PRO A 157 7.19 20.54 -5.64
C PRO A 157 7.54 21.29 -4.35
N SER A 158 7.73 20.60 -3.22
CA SER A 158 8.22 21.18 -1.96
C SER A 158 8.94 20.14 -1.10
N GLU A 159 9.85 20.60 -0.24
CA GLU A 159 10.52 19.74 0.75
C GLU A 159 9.55 19.04 1.72
N SER A 160 8.36 19.61 1.92
CA SER A 160 7.31 18.98 2.75
C SER A 160 6.69 17.75 2.08
N ASP A 161 6.74 17.65 0.75
CA ASP A 161 6.11 16.57 0.00
C ASP A 161 6.78 15.22 0.20
N TYR A 162 8.09 15.19 0.47
CA TYR A 162 8.78 13.96 0.83
C TYR A 162 8.21 13.34 2.12
N LEU A 163 7.88 14.17 3.13
CA LEU A 163 7.26 13.70 4.37
C LEU A 163 5.85 13.15 4.11
N TYR A 164 5.03 13.83 3.31
CA TYR A 164 3.69 13.36 2.97
C TYR A 164 3.74 12.02 2.21
N LEU A 165 4.67 11.85 1.28
CA LEU A 165 4.86 10.58 0.56
C LEU A 165 5.42 9.47 1.45
N GLY A 166 6.43 9.74 2.29
CA GLY A 166 6.98 8.74 3.21
C GLY A 166 5.96 8.24 4.24
N LEU A 167 5.12 9.14 4.76
CA LEU A 167 3.98 8.77 5.60
C LEU A 167 2.93 7.96 4.83
N TRP A 168 2.66 8.30 3.56
CA TRP A 168 1.72 7.55 2.72
C TRP A 168 2.22 6.13 2.39
N VAL A 169 3.51 5.98 2.10
CA VAL A 169 4.15 4.67 1.90
C VAL A 169 3.94 3.79 3.13
N LEU A 170 4.29 4.28 4.32
CA LEU A 170 4.14 3.50 5.56
C LEU A 170 2.66 3.28 5.96
N HIS A 171 1.76 4.19 5.60
CA HIS A 171 0.30 4.00 5.67
C HIS A 171 -0.17 2.81 4.83
N THR A 172 0.40 2.54 3.65
CA THR A 172 -0.01 1.38 2.84
C THR A 172 0.20 0.03 3.54
N TYR A 173 1.25 -0.10 4.37
CA TYR A 173 1.52 -1.30 5.19
C TYR A 173 0.57 -1.44 6.39
N LEU A 174 -0.11 -0.34 6.77
CA LEU A 174 -0.97 -0.25 7.95
C LEU A 174 -2.43 0.03 7.56
N ILE A 175 -2.80 -0.12 6.30
CA ILE A 175 -4.13 0.21 5.75
C ILE A 175 -5.30 -0.45 6.48
N GLU A 176 -5.06 -1.60 7.13
CA GLU A 176 -6.04 -2.29 7.99
C GLU A 176 -6.43 -1.51 9.26
N LYS A 177 -5.67 -0.48 9.63
CA LYS A 177 -5.87 0.38 10.80
C LYS A 177 -6.70 1.65 10.51
N PHE A 178 -6.99 1.93 9.24
CA PHE A 178 -7.62 3.18 8.81
C PHE A 178 -8.94 2.92 8.07
N ASP A 179 -9.96 3.73 8.35
CA ASP A 179 -11.25 3.73 7.62
C ASP A 179 -11.23 4.58 6.35
N VAL A 180 -10.21 5.43 6.18
CA VAL A 180 -10.06 6.36 5.07
C VAL A 180 -8.60 6.36 4.59
N THR A 181 -8.38 6.51 3.29
CA THR A 181 -7.05 6.67 2.68
C THR A 181 -7.11 7.82 1.69
N PRO A 182 -6.21 8.83 1.78
CA PRO A 182 -6.10 9.78 0.69
C PRO A 182 -5.48 9.08 -0.53
N LEU A 183 -5.88 9.53 -1.71
CA LEU A 183 -5.26 9.13 -2.97
C LEU A 183 -4.04 10.04 -3.21
N LEU A 184 -3.00 9.56 -3.89
CA LEU A 184 -1.95 10.46 -4.39
C LEU A 184 -2.30 10.89 -5.81
N TYR A 185 -2.16 12.19 -6.11
CA TYR A 185 -2.44 12.75 -7.42
C TYR A 185 -1.21 13.54 -7.90
N PHE A 186 -0.47 12.93 -8.82
CA PHE A 186 0.63 13.56 -9.53
C PHE A 186 0.08 14.17 -10.81
N PHE A 187 0.14 15.49 -10.89
CA PHE A 187 -0.40 16.30 -11.98
C PHE A 187 0.70 17.11 -12.67
N GLY A 188 0.49 17.50 -13.92
CA GLY A 188 1.39 18.37 -14.69
C GLY A 188 1.59 17.90 -16.13
N VAL A 189 2.25 18.71 -16.95
CA VAL A 189 2.51 18.45 -18.39
C VAL A 189 3.38 17.20 -18.65
N HIS A 190 3.63 16.81 -19.90
CA HIS A 190 4.54 15.70 -20.18
C HIS A 190 5.98 15.98 -19.68
N VAL A 191 6.73 14.92 -19.39
CA VAL A 191 8.14 14.99 -18.91
C VAL A 191 8.33 15.73 -17.56
N THR A 192 7.36 15.58 -16.64
CA THR A 192 7.43 16.12 -15.25
C THR A 192 7.60 15.03 -14.17
N GLY A 193 8.20 13.89 -14.47
CA GLY A 193 8.49 12.86 -13.45
C GLY A 193 7.29 12.18 -12.79
N LYS A 194 6.03 12.44 -13.18
CA LYS A 194 4.82 11.77 -12.62
C LYS A 194 4.94 10.24 -12.66
N THR A 195 5.26 9.69 -13.83
CA THR A 195 5.50 8.26 -14.02
C THR A 195 6.60 7.78 -13.09
N ARG A 196 7.74 8.48 -13.03
CA ARG A 196 8.89 8.20 -12.13
C ARG A 196 8.45 8.09 -10.67
N ALA A 197 7.69 9.07 -10.17
CA ALA A 197 7.12 9.04 -8.83
C ALA A 197 6.21 7.82 -8.61
N GLY A 198 5.37 7.47 -9.60
CA GLY A 198 4.59 6.24 -9.60
C GLY A 198 5.43 4.97 -9.52
N GLU A 199 6.52 4.85 -10.29
CA GLU A 199 7.38 3.65 -10.24
C GLU A 199 8.09 3.52 -8.90
N ILE A 200 8.66 4.60 -8.40
CA ILE A 200 9.43 4.63 -7.15
C ILE A 200 8.52 4.34 -5.96
N LEU A 201 7.32 4.93 -5.90
CA LEU A 201 6.32 4.58 -4.88
C LEU A 201 5.82 3.14 -5.03
N ALA A 202 5.68 2.61 -6.25
CA ALA A 202 5.31 1.21 -6.46
C ALA A 202 6.41 0.23 -6.00
N LYS A 203 7.69 0.64 -6.01
CA LYS A 203 8.79 -0.18 -5.48
C LYS A 203 8.70 -0.39 -3.97
N ILE A 204 8.17 0.58 -3.24
CA ILE A 204 8.25 0.64 -1.76
C ILE A 204 6.89 0.63 -1.04
N SER A 205 5.77 0.63 -1.76
CA SER A 205 4.42 0.57 -1.16
C SER A 205 3.87 -0.85 -1.11
N PHE A 206 3.08 -1.16 -0.08
CA PHE A 206 2.63 -2.52 0.23
C PHE A 206 1.89 -3.19 -0.93
N LYS A 207 2.49 -4.29 -1.44
CA LYS A 207 1.99 -5.10 -2.55
C LYS A 207 1.64 -4.27 -3.79
N CYS A 208 2.31 -3.13 -4.00
CA CYS A 208 1.84 -2.16 -4.98
C CYS A 208 1.89 -2.70 -6.41
N GLN A 209 0.77 -2.55 -7.12
CA GLN A 209 0.67 -2.85 -8.53
C GLN A 209 0.79 -1.55 -9.35
N ARG A 210 1.23 -1.66 -10.61
CA ARG A 210 1.09 -0.61 -11.63
C ARG A 210 0.14 -1.09 -12.73
N SER A 211 -0.62 -0.18 -13.32
CA SER A 211 -1.48 -0.47 -14.47
C SER A 211 -1.69 0.78 -15.33
N THR A 212 -1.84 0.61 -16.64
CA THR A 212 -2.17 1.69 -17.59
C THR A 212 -3.66 1.67 -17.93
N ALA A 213 -4.18 0.52 -18.37
CA ALA A 213 -5.58 0.31 -18.70
C ALA A 213 -6.26 -0.77 -17.83
N PRO A 214 -6.43 -0.55 -16.50
CA PRO A 214 -7.12 -1.49 -15.63
C PRO A 214 -8.63 -1.47 -15.88
N THR A 215 -9.24 -2.65 -16.01
CA THR A 215 -10.70 -2.78 -15.95
C THR A 215 -11.19 -2.62 -14.51
N GLU A 216 -12.40 -2.10 -14.33
CA GLU A 216 -13.06 -2.00 -13.01
C GLU A 216 -13.12 -3.37 -12.30
N ALA A 217 -13.34 -4.45 -13.08
CA ALA A 217 -13.26 -5.85 -12.67
C ALA A 217 -11.90 -6.29 -12.08
N THR A 218 -10.79 -5.70 -12.52
CA THR A 218 -9.45 -5.92 -11.96
C THR A 218 -9.24 -5.06 -10.72
N LEU A 219 -9.69 -3.80 -10.76
CA LEU A 219 -9.49 -2.82 -9.68
C LEU A 219 -10.13 -3.26 -8.35
N PHE A 220 -11.41 -3.66 -8.35
CA PHE A 220 -12.08 -4.07 -7.12
C PHE A 220 -11.57 -5.42 -6.60
N ARG A 221 -11.13 -6.33 -7.49
CA ARG A 221 -10.52 -7.60 -7.07
C ARG A 221 -9.16 -7.38 -6.44
N GLY A 222 -8.31 -6.50 -6.99
CA GLY A 222 -7.05 -6.09 -6.36
C GLY A 222 -7.26 -5.57 -4.93
N ALA A 223 -8.14 -4.58 -4.79
CA ALA A 223 -8.47 -3.99 -3.49
C ALA A 223 -9.09 -5.01 -2.51
N SER A 224 -10.03 -5.85 -2.96
CA SER A 224 -10.72 -6.79 -2.09
C SER A 224 -9.83 -7.96 -1.66
N TYR A 225 -8.96 -8.45 -2.54
CA TYR A 225 -8.14 -9.65 -2.31
C TYR A 225 -6.79 -9.34 -1.67
N PHE A 226 -6.08 -8.31 -2.13
CA PHE A 226 -4.69 -8.05 -1.75
C PHE A 226 -4.52 -6.80 -0.88
N LYS A 227 -5.55 -5.96 -0.75
CA LYS A 227 -5.50 -4.62 -0.13
C LYS A 227 -4.39 -3.75 -0.72
N ASN A 228 -4.06 -3.98 -2.00
CA ASN A 228 -2.85 -3.45 -2.60
C ASN A 228 -2.95 -1.95 -2.90
N ALA A 229 -1.84 -1.25 -2.70
CA ALA A 229 -1.63 0.02 -3.37
C ALA A 229 -1.66 -0.20 -4.90
N LEU A 230 -2.11 0.82 -5.64
CA LEU A 230 -2.18 0.77 -7.10
C LEU A 230 -1.79 2.11 -7.70
N VAL A 231 -0.82 2.10 -8.60
CA VAL A 231 -0.60 3.20 -9.55
C VAL A 231 -1.48 2.98 -10.77
N ILE A 232 -2.24 3.98 -11.17
CA ILE A 232 -2.71 4.11 -12.54
C ILE A 232 -1.98 5.28 -13.20
N ASP A 233 -1.44 5.05 -14.40
CA ASP A 233 -0.67 6.03 -15.18
C ASP A 233 -1.31 6.20 -16.56
N GLU A 234 -1.31 7.44 -17.07
CA GLU A 234 -1.86 7.86 -18.38
C GLU A 234 -3.32 7.46 -18.69
N ILE A 235 -4.14 7.22 -17.66
CA ILE A 235 -5.55 6.86 -17.82
C ILE A 235 -6.46 8.10 -18.08
N LYS A 236 -7.27 8.04 -19.15
CA LYS A 236 -8.43 8.92 -19.32
C LYS A 236 -9.53 8.56 -18.33
N LEU A 237 -9.87 9.48 -17.43
CA LEU A 237 -10.88 9.25 -16.38
C LEU A 237 -12.19 10.02 -16.62
N TRP A 238 -12.19 11.03 -17.49
CA TRP A 238 -13.36 11.87 -17.80
C TRP A 238 -13.44 12.23 -19.29
N GLY A 239 -14.57 12.78 -19.72
CA GLY A 239 -14.87 13.03 -21.14
C GLY A 239 -15.62 11.85 -21.79
N SER A 240 -15.80 11.93 -23.11
CA SER A 240 -16.55 10.93 -23.92
C SER A 240 -15.95 9.53 -23.88
N ASP A 241 -14.63 9.44 -23.81
CA ASP A 241 -13.87 8.21 -24.01
C ASP A 241 -13.59 7.48 -22.68
N ALA A 242 -14.06 8.04 -21.56
CA ALA A 242 -13.70 7.60 -20.22
C ALA A 242 -14.47 6.36 -19.78
N ASN A 243 -13.78 5.46 -19.09
CA ASN A 243 -14.45 4.33 -18.44
C ASN A 243 -15.17 4.82 -17.17
N GLN A 244 -16.49 5.05 -17.29
CA GLN A 244 -17.30 5.61 -16.22
C GLN A 244 -17.36 4.72 -14.97
N ASP A 245 -17.24 3.40 -15.12
CA ASP A 245 -17.22 2.46 -13.99
C ASP A 245 -15.90 2.56 -13.21
N VAL A 246 -14.76 2.62 -13.89
CA VAL A 246 -13.45 2.91 -13.27
C VAL A 246 -13.48 4.26 -12.56
N ALA A 247 -13.99 5.31 -13.21
CA ALA A 247 -14.12 6.63 -12.61
C ALA A 247 -15.04 6.63 -11.37
N ASN A 248 -16.11 5.83 -11.36
CA ASN A 248 -16.98 5.65 -10.20
C ASN A 248 -16.34 4.84 -9.08
N LEU A 249 -15.56 3.81 -9.42
CA LEU A 249 -14.82 3.02 -8.44
C LEU A 249 -13.78 3.86 -7.70
N ILE A 250 -13.07 4.75 -8.42
CA ILE A 250 -12.10 5.68 -7.83
C ILE A 250 -12.78 6.64 -6.83
N LYS A 251 -14.03 7.07 -7.09
CA LYS A 251 -14.82 7.87 -6.12
C LYS A 251 -15.13 7.12 -4.82
N SER A 252 -15.09 5.80 -4.82
CA SER A 252 -15.47 4.94 -3.67
C SER A 252 -14.26 4.33 -2.96
N ARG A 253 -13.13 4.12 -3.66
CA ARG A 253 -11.92 3.45 -3.17
C ARG A 253 -11.26 4.07 -1.94
N TYR A 254 -11.49 5.36 -1.69
CA TYR A 254 -10.83 6.13 -0.64
C TYR A 254 -11.39 5.90 0.79
N LYS A 255 -12.55 5.24 0.95
CA LYS A 255 -13.23 5.04 2.25
C LYS A 255 -13.80 3.63 2.41
N ARG A 256 -13.75 3.08 3.62
CA ARG A 256 -14.32 1.77 3.96
C ARG A 256 -15.85 1.75 3.92
N GLY A 257 -16.40 0.53 3.84
CA GLY A 257 -17.84 0.24 3.90
C GLY A 257 -18.51 0.13 2.53
N LEU A 258 -17.98 0.81 1.51
CA LEU A 258 -18.46 0.68 0.13
C LEU A 258 -17.98 -0.65 -0.48
N LYS A 259 -18.86 -1.28 -1.26
CA LYS A 259 -18.65 -2.58 -1.90
C LYS A 259 -19.10 -2.53 -3.36
N VAL A 260 -18.50 -3.36 -4.20
CA VAL A 260 -19.00 -3.67 -5.55
C VAL A 260 -19.63 -5.06 -5.53
N GLU A 261 -20.83 -5.17 -6.10
CA GLU A 261 -21.60 -6.41 -6.20
C GLU A 261 -21.45 -7.03 -7.59
N ARG A 262 -21.24 -8.35 -7.68
CA ARG A 262 -21.25 -9.07 -8.96
C ARG A 262 -21.91 -10.45 -8.83
N ILE A 263 -22.58 -10.84 -9.91
CA ILE A 263 -23.19 -12.17 -10.05
C ILE A 263 -22.12 -13.19 -10.47
N ASN A 264 -21.96 -14.26 -9.70
CA ASN A 264 -21.13 -15.42 -10.04
C ASN A 264 -22.02 -16.61 -10.44
N LEU A 265 -22.19 -16.82 -11.74
CA LEU A 265 -23.08 -17.84 -12.32
C LEU A 265 -22.71 -19.30 -11.96
N ASN A 266 -21.55 -19.54 -11.35
CA ASN A 266 -21.14 -20.87 -10.86
C ASN A 266 -21.69 -21.19 -9.45
N LYS A 267 -22.46 -20.28 -8.86
CA LYS A 267 -23.11 -20.40 -7.55
C LYS A 267 -24.63 -20.26 -7.69
N THR A 268 -25.36 -20.68 -6.67
CA THR A 268 -26.83 -20.74 -6.64
C THR A 268 -27.39 -20.05 -5.40
N GLY A 269 -28.63 -19.58 -5.47
CA GLY A 269 -29.26 -18.85 -4.36
C GLY A 269 -28.54 -17.54 -4.03
N GLU A 270 -28.57 -17.13 -2.77
CA GLU A 270 -27.98 -15.86 -2.28
C GLU A 270 -26.46 -15.81 -2.46
N ASP A 271 -25.78 -16.96 -2.39
CA ASP A 271 -24.34 -17.11 -2.65
C ASP A 271 -23.90 -16.62 -4.05
N GLN A 272 -24.84 -16.50 -4.99
CA GLN A 272 -24.60 -15.98 -6.33
C GLN A 272 -24.16 -14.51 -6.32
N VAL A 273 -24.46 -13.73 -5.28
CA VAL A 273 -24.05 -12.32 -5.15
C VAL A 273 -22.72 -12.22 -4.39
N GLU A 274 -21.66 -11.84 -5.11
CA GLU A 274 -20.33 -11.64 -4.54
C GLU A 274 -20.07 -10.15 -4.25
N TYR A 275 -19.64 -9.86 -3.01
CA TYR A 275 -19.35 -8.51 -2.52
C TYR A 275 -17.85 -8.25 -2.41
N PHE A 276 -17.34 -7.26 -3.14
CA PHE A 276 -15.92 -6.90 -3.17
C PHE A 276 -15.68 -5.58 -2.45
N ASP A 277 -14.81 -5.58 -1.43
CA ASP A 277 -14.39 -4.36 -0.74
C ASP A 277 -13.43 -3.56 -1.62
N VAL A 278 -13.81 -2.32 -1.93
CA VAL A 278 -13.07 -1.44 -2.84
C VAL A 278 -11.96 -0.65 -2.16
N PHE A 279 -11.90 -0.67 -0.82
CA PHE A 279 -10.96 0.14 -0.04
C PHE A 279 -9.52 -0.35 -0.16
N ALA A 280 -8.67 0.46 -0.79
CA ALA A 280 -7.22 0.26 -0.87
C ALA A 280 -6.52 1.54 -1.38
N PRO A 281 -5.21 1.75 -1.08
CA PRO A 281 -4.50 2.96 -1.50
C PRO A 281 -4.40 3.06 -3.02
N MET A 282 -4.29 4.27 -3.56
CA MET A 282 -4.11 4.51 -4.99
C MET A 282 -3.29 5.77 -5.28
N ILE A 283 -2.52 5.70 -6.36
CA ILE A 283 -1.75 6.77 -6.97
C ILE A 283 -2.32 6.99 -8.38
N ILE A 284 -2.59 8.23 -8.74
CA ILE A 284 -3.05 8.65 -10.06
C ILE A 284 -1.97 9.55 -10.65
N CYS A 285 -1.36 9.11 -11.75
CA CYS A 285 -0.41 9.89 -12.54
C CYS A 285 -1.09 10.27 -13.86
N THR A 286 -1.30 11.56 -14.12
CA THR A 286 -1.99 12.01 -15.34
C THR A 286 -1.64 13.46 -15.73
N THR A 287 -1.88 13.79 -17.00
CA THR A 287 -1.84 15.15 -17.55
C THR A 287 -3.23 15.82 -17.52
N GLU A 288 -4.30 15.09 -17.23
CA GLU A 288 -5.69 15.59 -17.16
C GLU A 288 -6.05 16.06 -15.74
N GLU A 289 -6.83 17.13 -15.62
CA GLU A 289 -7.37 17.56 -14.32
C GLU A 289 -8.40 16.55 -13.78
N LEU A 290 -8.33 16.17 -12.50
CA LEU A 290 -9.37 15.32 -11.90
C LEU A 290 -10.64 16.12 -11.56
N THR A 291 -11.81 15.47 -11.63
CA THR A 291 -13.05 16.08 -11.11
C THR A 291 -12.92 16.49 -9.64
N GLU A 292 -13.52 17.63 -9.25
CA GLU A 292 -13.41 18.24 -7.92
C GLU A 292 -13.82 17.30 -6.75
N ILE A 293 -14.67 16.32 -7.06
CA ILE A 293 -15.10 15.23 -6.15
C ILE A 293 -13.90 14.34 -5.77
N ILE A 294 -13.06 13.98 -6.74
CA ILE A 294 -11.90 13.09 -6.53
C ILE A 294 -10.69 13.90 -6.08
N GLU A 295 -10.46 15.09 -6.66
CA GLU A 295 -9.45 16.04 -6.19
C GLU A 295 -9.55 16.29 -4.66
N SER A 296 -10.78 16.38 -4.13
CA SER A 296 -11.04 16.57 -2.69
C SER A 296 -10.51 15.47 -1.76
N ARG A 297 -10.17 14.29 -2.31
CA ARG A 297 -9.69 13.10 -1.60
C ARG A 297 -8.20 12.82 -1.91
N CYS A 298 -7.56 13.71 -2.67
CA CYS A 298 -6.19 13.58 -3.10
C CYS A 298 -5.22 14.41 -2.24
N LEU A 299 -4.00 13.89 -2.06
CA LEU A 299 -2.82 14.74 -1.88
C LEU A 299 -2.34 15.11 -3.28
N LEU A 300 -2.41 16.40 -3.62
CA LEU A 300 -1.96 16.94 -4.91
C LEU A 300 -0.45 17.22 -4.90
N PHE A 301 0.22 16.81 -5.97
CA PHE A 301 1.60 17.13 -6.29
C PHE A 301 1.63 17.68 -7.73
N SER A 302 1.74 19.01 -7.86
CA SER A 302 1.78 19.72 -9.15
C SER A 302 3.19 19.70 -9.72
N MET A 303 3.57 18.55 -10.30
CA MET A 303 4.91 18.24 -10.78
C MET A 303 5.34 19.16 -11.92
N GLN A 304 6.59 19.62 -11.84
CA GLN A 304 7.26 20.46 -12.85
C GLN A 304 8.29 19.62 -13.64
N PRO A 305 8.82 20.13 -14.78
CA PRO A 305 10.00 19.55 -15.41
C PRO A 305 11.17 19.53 -14.43
N ASN A 306 11.93 18.43 -14.41
CA ASN A 306 13.09 18.27 -13.53
C ASN A 306 14.14 19.37 -13.82
N VAL A 307 14.58 20.08 -12.79
CA VAL A 307 15.62 21.12 -12.88
C VAL A 307 16.95 20.70 -12.26
N ASN A 308 17.03 19.50 -11.69
CA ASN A 308 18.21 18.97 -11.01
C ASN A 308 18.81 17.75 -11.74
N PRO A 309 19.92 17.92 -12.50
CA PRO A 309 20.59 16.82 -13.20
C PRO A 309 21.20 15.72 -12.31
N SER A 310 21.18 15.86 -10.98
CA SER A 310 21.63 14.79 -10.06
C SER A 310 20.51 13.83 -9.64
N VAL A 311 19.29 14.00 -10.15
CA VAL A 311 18.13 13.14 -9.87
C VAL A 311 17.59 12.63 -11.22
N GLU A 312 17.95 11.40 -11.59
CA GLU A 312 17.44 10.69 -12.78
C GLU A 312 16.68 9.43 -12.36
#